data_AF-X1LRU8-F1
#
_entry.id   AF-X1LRU8-F1
#
_cell.length_a   1.000
_cell.length_b   1.000
_cell.length_c   1.000
_cell.angle_alpha   90.00
_cell.angle_beta   90.00
_cell.angle_gamma   90.00
#
_symmetry.space_group_name_H-M   'P 1'
#
loop_
_entity.id
_entity.type
_entity.pdbx_description
1 polymer ?
#
loop_
_entity_poly.entity_id
_entity_poly.type
_entity_poly.pdbx_seq_one_letter_code
_entity_poly.pdbx_strand_id
1 'polypeptide(L)'
;MKVHNEAHGIPPETLLEKALFVTDPLTGLIVAATLVLPSKKIADLSTENVLNRFKEKAFARGANREIIKKCEELLNLKLEEFVKIGLEAMQKIAAQLGL
;
A
#
# COMPACT_ATOMS: atom_id res chain seq x y z
N MET A 1 -6.23 -17.76 0.47
CA MET A 1 -7.21 -16.67 0.31
C MET A 1 -7.14 -16.16 -1.13
N LYS A 2 -8.19 -16.34 -1.94
CA LYS A 2 -8.15 -16.11 -3.40
C LYS A 2 -8.58 -14.70 -3.85
N VAL A 3 -8.92 -13.80 -2.92
CA VAL A 3 -9.50 -12.49 -3.22
C VAL A 3 -8.58 -11.31 -2.89
N HIS A 4 -7.30 -11.57 -2.62
CA HIS A 4 -6.34 -10.53 -2.25
C HIS A 4 -5.83 -9.72 -3.46
N ASN A 5 -6.15 -10.14 -4.70
CA ASN A 5 -5.79 -9.45 -5.93
C ASN A 5 -6.81 -9.70 -7.05
N GLU A 6 -6.73 -8.92 -8.12
CA GLU A 6 -7.65 -9.01 -9.28
C GLU A 6 -7.41 -10.25 -10.16
N ALA A 7 -6.27 -10.93 -10.02
CA ALA A 7 -5.86 -12.04 -10.90
C ALA A 7 -6.81 -13.25 -10.83
N HIS A 8 -7.56 -13.38 -9.74
CA HIS A 8 -8.52 -14.46 -9.55
C HIS A 8 -9.94 -14.11 -10.04
N GLY A 9 -10.22 -12.85 -10.39
CA GLY A 9 -11.54 -12.41 -10.88
C GLY A 9 -12.68 -12.51 -9.86
N ILE A 10 -12.37 -12.68 -8.57
CA ILE A 10 -13.35 -12.80 -7.49
C ILE A 10 -13.37 -11.47 -6.71
N PRO A 11 -14.52 -10.78 -6.61
CA PRO A 11 -14.60 -9.54 -5.85
C PRO A 11 -14.54 -9.80 -4.33
N PRO A 12 -13.95 -8.88 -3.54
CA PRO A 12 -13.93 -9.01 -2.08
C PRO A 12 -15.29 -8.64 -1.47
N GLU A 13 -15.84 -9.51 -0.62
CA GLU A 13 -17.19 -9.31 -0.05
C GLU A 13 -17.11 -8.83 1.40
N THR A 14 -16.31 -9.51 2.22
CA THR A 14 -16.14 -9.20 3.64
C THR A 14 -15.17 -8.04 3.86
N LEU A 15 -15.22 -7.42 5.05
CA LEU A 15 -14.32 -6.32 5.40
C LEU A 15 -12.83 -6.73 5.34
N LEU A 16 -12.52 -7.95 5.79
CA LEU A 16 -11.15 -8.48 5.76
C LEU A 16 -10.64 -8.65 4.33
N GLU A 17 -11.47 -9.18 3.45
CA GLU A 17 -11.12 -9.38 2.04
C GLU A 17 -10.91 -8.04 1.34
N LYS A 18 -11.80 -7.08 1.59
CA LYS A 18 -11.67 -5.72 1.06
C LYS A 18 -10.38 -5.06 1.53
N ALA A 19 -10.08 -5.16 2.82
CA ALA A 19 -8.86 -4.61 3.40
C ALA A 19 -7.61 -5.23 2.78
N LEU A 20 -7.57 -6.56 2.65
CA LEU A 20 -6.43 -7.26 2.07
C LEU A 20 -6.25 -6.89 0.59
N PHE A 21 -7.34 -6.83 -0.17
CA PHE A 21 -7.34 -6.51 -1.60
C PHE A 21 -6.74 -5.12 -1.89
N VAL A 22 -7.08 -4.10 -1.11
CA VAL A 22 -6.54 -2.74 -1.31
C VAL A 22 -5.14 -2.57 -0.72
N THR A 23 -4.79 -3.36 0.30
CA THR A 23 -3.50 -3.26 1.01
C THR A 23 -2.36 -3.92 0.25
N ASP A 24 -2.61 -5.02 -0.46
CA ASP A 24 -1.59 -5.74 -1.23
C ASP A 24 -0.76 -4.82 -2.15
N PRO A 25 -1.35 -4.04 -3.08
CA PRO A 25 -0.59 -3.12 -3.91
C PRO A 25 -0.01 -1.92 -3.14
N LEU A 26 -0.62 -1.49 -2.04
CA LEU A 26 -0.10 -0.40 -1.20
C LEU A 26 1.24 -0.80 -0.57
N THR A 27 1.35 -2.01 -0.03
CA THR A 27 2.60 -2.47 0.60
C THR A 27 3.75 -2.50 -0.41
N GLY A 28 3.51 -2.99 -1.64
CA GLY A 28 4.51 -2.96 -2.71
C GLY A 28 4.97 -1.54 -3.07
N LEU A 29 4.05 -0.57 -3.06
CA LEU A 29 4.39 0.85 -3.26
C LEU A 29 5.27 1.39 -2.13
N ILE A 30 4.93 1.09 -0.87
CA ILE A 30 5.70 1.53 0.31
C ILE A 30 7.11 0.94 0.27
N VAL A 31 7.25 -0.37 0.03
CA VAL A 31 8.56 -1.02 -0.09
C VAL A 31 9.40 -0.37 -1.19
N ALA A 32 8.83 -0.17 -2.39
CA ALA A 32 9.53 0.49 -3.47
C ALA A 32 9.96 1.91 -3.09
N ALA A 33 9.09 2.67 -2.43
CA ALA A 33 9.38 4.02 -1.95
C ALA A 33 10.51 4.04 -0.89
N THR A 34 10.55 3.05 0.00
CA THR A 34 11.66 2.88 0.96
C THR A 34 12.98 2.57 0.26
N LEU A 35 12.99 1.66 -0.73
CA LEU A 35 14.22 1.18 -1.36
C LEU A 35 14.95 2.24 -2.20
N VAL A 36 14.26 3.31 -2.61
CA VAL A 36 14.87 4.44 -3.33
C VAL A 36 15.41 5.54 -2.41
N LEU A 37 15.17 5.46 -1.10
CA LEU A 37 15.78 6.37 -0.14
C LEU A 37 17.28 6.06 0.00
N PRO A 38 18.15 7.07 0.19
CA PRO A 38 19.57 6.84 0.46
C PRO A 38 19.81 5.95 1.68
N SER A 39 19.00 6.11 2.74
CA SER A 39 19.09 5.31 3.96
C SER A 39 18.53 3.90 3.79
N LYS A 40 17.63 3.69 2.81
CA LYS A 40 16.82 2.48 2.62
C LYS A 40 16.02 2.05 3.86
N LYS A 41 15.77 3.00 4.78
CA LYS A 41 15.04 2.75 6.02
C LYS A 41 13.60 3.22 5.92
N ILE A 42 12.64 2.36 6.28
CA ILE A 42 11.22 2.74 6.28
C ILE A 42 10.90 3.79 7.36
N ALA A 43 11.73 3.88 8.41
CA ALA A 43 11.63 4.90 9.44
C ALA A 43 11.80 6.34 8.89
N ASP A 44 12.54 6.51 7.79
CA ASP A 44 12.79 7.82 7.17
C ASP A 44 11.73 8.16 6.10
N LEU A 45 10.78 7.26 5.84
CA LEU A 45 9.71 7.45 4.88
C LEU A 45 8.50 8.12 5.53
N SER A 46 7.98 9.19 4.93
CA SER A 46 6.76 9.87 5.36
C SER A 46 5.56 9.49 4.50
N THR A 47 4.34 9.69 5.03
CA THR A 47 3.08 9.52 4.28
C THR A 47 3.07 10.37 3.01
N GLU A 48 3.59 11.60 3.08
CA GLU A 48 3.68 12.51 1.94
C GLU A 48 4.59 11.95 0.84
N ASN A 49 5.75 11.37 1.20
CA ASN A 49 6.64 10.73 0.24
C ASN A 49 5.93 9.60 -0.51
N VAL A 50 5.16 8.76 0.21
CA VAL A 50 4.38 7.68 -0.40
C VAL A 50 3.30 8.24 -1.32
N LEU A 51 2.57 9.29 -0.92
CA LEU A 51 1.55 9.94 -1.75
C LEU A 51 2.13 10.60 -3.00
N ASN A 52 3.34 11.15 -2.92
CA ASN A 52 4.04 11.69 -4.09
C ASN A 52 4.40 10.56 -5.07
N ARG A 53 4.94 9.44 -4.57
CA ARG A 53 5.22 8.24 -5.39
C ARG A 53 3.95 7.58 -5.95
N PHE A 54 2.84 7.65 -5.23
CA PHE A 54 1.55 7.17 -5.71
C PHE A 54 1.12 7.89 -7.00
N LYS A 55 1.29 9.22 -7.05
CA LYS A 55 0.97 10.07 -8.22
C LYS A 55 1.90 9.80 -9.42
N GLU A 56 3.12 9.33 -9.17
CA GLU A 56 4.07 8.92 -10.21
C GLU A 56 3.69 7.56 -10.81
N LYS A 57 2.88 7.53 -11.87
CA LYS A 57 2.41 6.27 -12.50
C LYS A 57 3.54 5.34 -12.97
N ALA A 58 4.70 5.89 -13.34
CA ALA A 58 5.86 5.11 -13.77
C ALA A 58 6.61 4.46 -12.60
N PHE A 59 6.50 5.01 -11.39
CA PHE A 59 7.13 4.47 -10.20
C PHE A 59 6.43 3.18 -9.77
N ALA A 60 7.17 2.12 -9.44
CA ALA A 60 6.59 0.86 -8.94
C ALA A 60 5.35 0.40 -9.76
N ARG A 61 5.51 0.20 -11.08
CA ARG A 61 4.39 -0.12 -12.01
C ARG A 61 3.54 -1.33 -11.60
N GLY A 62 4.09 -2.24 -10.80
CA GLY A 62 3.35 -3.39 -10.27
C GLY A 62 2.33 -3.04 -9.18
N ALA A 63 2.45 -1.90 -8.51
CA ALA A 63 1.44 -1.45 -7.54
C ALA A 63 0.28 -0.78 -8.29
N ASN A 64 -0.89 -1.44 -8.32
CA ASN A 64 -2.05 -0.90 -9.03
C ASN A 64 -2.69 0.25 -8.24
N ARG A 65 -2.59 1.47 -8.78
CA ARG A 65 -3.12 2.70 -8.14
C ARG A 65 -4.63 2.70 -8.04
N GLU A 66 -5.31 2.11 -9.01
CA GLU A 66 -6.77 2.04 -9.03
C GLU A 66 -7.27 1.15 -7.89
N ILE A 67 -6.61 0.01 -7.66
CA ILE A 67 -6.91 -0.86 -6.52
C ILE A 67 -6.63 -0.16 -5.19
N ILE A 68 -5.48 0.50 -5.04
CA ILE A 68 -5.17 1.25 -3.79
C ILE A 68 -6.26 2.29 -3.52
N LYS A 69 -6.72 3.01 -4.57
CA LYS A 69 -7.74 4.05 -4.43
C LYS A 69 -9.12 3.49 -4.07
N LYS A 70 -9.43 2.23 -4.40
CA LYS A 70 -10.67 1.56 -3.96
C LYS A 70 -10.80 1.50 -2.43
N CYS A 71 -9.77 1.80 -1.64
CA CYS A 71 -9.91 1.96 -0.18
C CYS A 71 -11.00 2.97 0.21
N GLU A 72 -11.17 4.04 -0.58
CA GLU A 72 -12.19 5.08 -0.32
C GLU A 72 -13.61 4.52 -0.43
N GLU A 73 -13.85 3.63 -1.39
CA GLU A 73 -15.14 2.97 -1.61
C GLU A 73 -15.33 1.77 -0.69
N LEU A 74 -14.32 0.89 -0.60
CA LEU A 74 -14.44 -0.42 0.04
C LEU A 74 -14.29 -0.35 1.56
N LEU A 75 -13.50 0.60 2.07
CA LEU A 75 -13.21 0.74 3.50
C LEU A 75 -13.73 2.06 4.08
N ASN A 76 -14.24 2.97 3.25
CA ASN A 76 -14.65 4.32 3.67
C ASN A 76 -13.52 5.10 4.37
N LEU A 77 -12.28 4.91 3.92
CA LEU A 77 -11.09 5.62 4.39
C LEU A 77 -10.55 6.53 3.31
N LYS A 78 -10.15 7.75 3.67
CA LYS A 78 -9.45 8.63 2.71
C LYS A 78 -8.13 8.00 2.31
N LEU A 79 -7.69 8.21 1.07
CA LEU A 79 -6.41 7.67 0.58
C LEU A 79 -5.22 8.02 1.51
N GLU A 80 -5.14 9.26 1.97
CA GLU A 80 -4.08 9.71 2.89
C GLU A 80 -4.09 8.94 4.22
N GLU A 81 -5.28 8.74 4.79
CA GLU A 81 -5.45 8.01 6.04
C GLU A 81 -5.07 6.53 5.86
N PHE A 82 -5.52 5.92 4.76
CA PHE A 82 -5.18 4.55 4.41
C PHE A 82 -3.67 4.35 4.24
N VAL A 83 -3.00 5.25 3.52
CA VAL A 83 -1.53 5.22 3.33
C VAL A 83 -0.82 5.39 4.67
N LYS A 84 -1.28 6.31 5.53
CA LYS A 84 -0.71 6.53 6.86
C LYS A 84 -0.80 5.27 7.72
N ILE A 85 -1.98 4.64 7.79
CA ILE A 85 -2.19 3.40 8.55
C ILE A 85 -1.26 2.29 8.05
N GLY A 86 -1.17 2.10 6.72
CA GLY A 86 -0.30 1.09 6.13
C GLY A 86 1.19 1.33 6.42
N LEU A 87 1.65 2.58 6.28
CA LEU A 87 3.03 2.95 6.56
C LEU A 87 3.39 2.77 8.03
N GLU A 88 2.58 3.27 8.96
CA GLU A 88 2.82 3.12 10.40
C GLU A 88 2.80 1.65 10.84
N ALA A 89 1.91 0.83 10.25
CA ALA A 89 1.89 -0.60 10.51
C ALA A 89 3.18 -1.28 10.04
N MET A 90 3.67 -0.97 8.84
CA MET A 90 4.92 -1.52 8.32
C MET A 90 6.14 -1.03 9.10
N GLN A 91 6.16 0.22 9.56
CA GLN A 91 7.23 0.76 10.40
C GLN A 91 7.36 0.01 11.73
N LYS A 92 6.26 -0.42 12.35
CA LYS A 92 6.27 -1.22 13.59
C LYS A 92 6.91 -2.60 13.42
N ILE A 93 6.96 -3.12 12.19
CA ILE A 93 7.56 -4.43 11.86
C ILE A 93 8.79 -4.30 10.95
N ALA A 94 9.39 -3.11 10.86
CA ALA A 94 10.51 -2.80 9.96
C ALA A 94 11.64 -3.85 10.00
N ALA A 95 12.04 -4.26 11.20
CA ALA A 95 13.07 -5.28 11.42
C ALA A 95 12.73 -6.65 10.79
N GLN A 96 11.44 -7.02 10.74
CA GLN A 96 10.99 -8.27 10.10
C GLN A 96 10.95 -8.15 8.57
N LEU A 97 10.75 -6.94 8.05
CA LEU A 97 10.72 -6.64 6.62
C LEU A 97 12.13 -6.46 6.02
N GLY A 98 13.17 -6.29 6.86
CA GLY A 98 14.52 -5.95 6.42
C GLY A 98 14.62 -4.51 5.87
N LEU A 99 13.75 -3.62 6.35
CA LEU A 99 13.61 -2.21 5.98
C LEU A 99 13.81 -1.28 7.19
#